data_AF-A0A1M5Z9U9-F1
#
_entry.id   AF-A0A1M5Z9U9-F1
#
_cell.length_a   1.000
_cell.length_b   1.000
_cell.length_c   1.000
_cell.angle_alpha   90.00
_cell.angle_beta   90.00
_cell.angle_gamma   90.00
#
_symmetry.space_group_name_H-M   'P 1'
#
loop_
_entity.id
_entity.type
_entity.pdbx_description
1 polymer ?
#
loop_
_entity_poly.entity_id
_entity_poly.type
_entity_poly.pdbx_seq_one_letter_code
_entity_poly.pdbx_strand_id
1 'polypeptide(L)'
;MFKHKEVKIPLFIIAIIFSILFVYARYSKINNSTINAKYIDSSCFNSIIKEAFLTDKGYSETLSQYMPYEVFRKTNIYHTYALEYYDGPFQIDLDLDEVSQSYSNELISIKVSHSIIIKDSKDNLAGGSRAPITFTVQEKNNSWYIIECSQPA
;
A
#
# COMPACT_ATOMS: atom_id res chain seq x y z
N MET A 1 38.69 -56.38 25.94
CA MET A 1 37.30 -56.80 25.65
C MET A 1 36.38 -55.81 26.39
N PHE A 2 35.97 -54.73 25.73
CA PHE A 2 35.13 -53.70 26.37
C PHE A 2 33.67 -54.19 26.40
N LYS A 3 33.15 -54.41 27.61
CA LYS A 3 31.72 -54.69 27.82
C LYS A 3 30.94 -53.41 27.55
N HIS A 4 30.22 -53.35 26.44
CA HIS A 4 29.22 -52.31 26.22
C HIS A 4 28.08 -52.52 27.24
N LYS A 5 27.91 -51.55 28.14
CA LYS A 5 26.79 -51.52 29.09
C LYS A 5 25.57 -51.03 28.33
N GLU A 6 24.56 -51.87 28.18
CA GLU A 6 23.29 -51.47 27.55
C GLU A 6 22.59 -50.43 28.43
N VAL A 7 22.48 -49.21 27.91
CA VAL A 7 21.74 -48.12 28.57
C VAL A 7 20.28 -48.26 28.17
N LYS A 8 19.43 -48.74 29.09
CA LYS A 8 17.98 -48.80 28.89
C LYS A 8 17.38 -47.44 29.23
N ILE A 9 17.05 -46.66 28.21
CA ILE A 9 16.37 -45.38 28.40
C ILE A 9 14.87 -45.66 28.57
N PRO A 10 14.25 -45.27 29.70
CA PRO A 10 12.82 -45.46 29.91
C PRO A 10 12.01 -44.63 28.89
N LEU A 11 10.93 -45.21 28.38
CA LEU A 11 10.08 -44.65 27.32
C LEU A 11 9.59 -43.22 27.61
N PHE A 12 9.39 -42.89 28.89
CA PHE A 12 8.96 -41.56 29.33
C PHE A 12 10.01 -40.46 29.07
N ILE A 13 11.31 -40.77 29.16
CA ILE A 13 12.38 -39.81 28.85
C ILE A 13 12.40 -39.50 27.35
N ILE A 14 12.13 -40.50 26.51
CA ILE A 14 12.02 -40.32 25.06
C ILE A 14 10.83 -39.40 24.72
N ALA A 15 9.68 -39.60 25.39
CA ALA A 15 8.49 -38.75 25.19
C ALA A 15 8.73 -37.28 25.59
N ILE A 16 9.51 -37.02 26.65
CA ILE A 16 9.88 -35.66 27.06
C ILE A 16 10.77 -34.99 26.00
N ILE A 17 11.77 -35.70 25.47
CA ILE A 17 12.67 -35.17 24.44
C ILE A 17 11.88 -34.80 23.18
N PHE A 18 10.97 -35.66 22.74
CA PHE A 18 10.09 -35.36 21.61
C PHE A 18 9.17 -34.16 21.86
N SER A 19 8.65 -34.01 23.09
CA SER A 19 7.81 -32.88 23.46
C SER A 19 8.58 -31.55 23.40
N ILE A 20 9.83 -31.53 23.89
CA ILE A 20 10.71 -30.35 23.82
C ILE A 20 11.05 -29.99 22.37
N LEU A 21 11.39 -30.99 21.55
CA LEU A 21 11.66 -30.78 20.12
C LEU A 21 10.43 -30.26 19.36
N PHE A 22 9.24 -30.74 19.71
CA PHE A 22 7.98 -30.29 19.11
C PHE A 22 7.67 -28.83 19.46
N VAL A 23 7.88 -28.43 20.73
CA VAL A 23 7.74 -27.02 21.15
C VAL A 23 8.73 -26.13 20.42
N TYR A 24 9.99 -26.55 20.28
CA TYR A 24 11.04 -25.79 19.57
C TYR A 24 10.72 -25.62 18.07
N ALA A 25 10.24 -26.69 17.41
CA ALA A 25 9.83 -26.65 16.00
C ALA A 25 8.61 -25.74 15.77
N ARG A 26 7.69 -25.65 16.74
CA ARG A 26 6.54 -24.73 16.69
C ARG A 26 6.99 -23.28 16.91
N TYR A 27 7.91 -23.04 17.84
CA TYR A 27 8.48 -21.71 18.08
C TYR A 27 9.29 -21.17 16.89
N SER A 28 10.11 -22.00 16.22
CA SER A 28 10.90 -21.52 15.07
C SER A 28 10.02 -21.14 13.86
N LYS A 29 8.85 -21.77 13.71
CA LYS A 29 7.90 -21.45 12.63
C LYS A 29 7.15 -20.13 12.86
N ILE A 30 7.05 -19.65 14.10
CA ILE A 30 6.34 -18.41 14.45
C ILE A 30 7.21 -17.17 14.19
N ASN A 31 8.54 -17.31 14.20
CA ASN A 31 9.46 -16.16 14.04
C ASN A 31 9.80 -15.80 12.58
N ASN A 32 9.27 -16.53 11.59
CA ASN A 32 9.53 -16.27 10.17
C ASN A 32 8.37 -15.60 9.42
N SER A 33 7.34 -15.12 10.13
CA SER A 33 6.49 -14.08 9.57
C SER A 33 7.23 -12.76 9.73
N THR A 34 8.01 -12.39 8.72
CA THR A 34 8.37 -10.99 8.49
C THR A 34 7.06 -10.22 8.45
N ILE A 35 6.72 -9.56 9.56
CA ILE A 35 5.68 -8.57 9.59
C ILE A 35 6.17 -7.51 8.60
N ASN A 36 5.57 -7.48 7.40
CA ASN A 36 5.74 -6.37 6.47
C ASN A 36 5.05 -5.17 7.11
N ALA A 37 5.67 -4.60 8.14
CA ALA A 37 5.20 -3.40 8.79
C ALA A 37 5.26 -2.31 7.73
N LYS A 38 4.09 -1.86 7.29
CA LYS A 38 3.99 -0.71 6.38
C LYS A 38 4.42 0.54 7.14
N TYR A 39 5.11 1.44 6.46
CA TYR A 39 5.54 2.72 7.04
C TYR A 39 4.33 3.65 7.23
N ILE A 40 3.39 3.61 6.28
CA ILE A 40 2.14 4.37 6.30
C ILE A 40 0.96 3.40 6.24
N ASP A 41 -0.10 3.69 7.00
CA ASP A 41 -1.35 2.94 6.91
C ASP A 41 -2.00 3.12 5.53
N SER A 42 -2.19 2.02 4.81
CA SER A 42 -2.73 2.04 3.44
C SER A 42 -4.17 2.50 3.38
N SER A 43 -4.98 2.25 4.41
CA SER A 43 -6.39 2.62 4.40
C SER A 43 -6.54 4.14 4.43
N CYS A 44 -5.82 4.79 5.36
CA CYS A 44 -5.75 6.24 5.46
C CYS A 44 -5.10 6.87 4.23
N PHE A 45 -4.01 6.29 3.72
CA PHE A 45 -3.37 6.79 2.51
C PHE A 45 -4.31 6.72 1.29
N ASN A 46 -4.93 5.56 1.04
CA ASN A 46 -5.82 5.37 -0.11
C ASN A 46 -7.06 6.26 -0.04
N SER A 47 -7.60 6.56 1.15
CA SER A 47 -8.75 7.46 1.26
C SER A 47 -8.40 8.89 0.85
N ILE A 48 -7.25 9.41 1.28
CA ILE A 48 -6.75 10.73 0.89
C ILE A 48 -6.46 10.80 -0.62
N ILE A 49 -5.79 9.80 -1.18
CA ILE A 49 -5.52 9.74 -2.62
C ILE A 49 -6.84 9.67 -3.41
N LYS A 50 -7.80 8.84 -2.98
CA LYS A 50 -9.12 8.75 -3.61
C LYS A 50 -9.87 10.08 -3.60
N GLU A 51 -9.83 10.82 -2.48
CA GLU A 51 -10.40 12.17 -2.40
C GLU A 51 -9.71 13.11 -3.40
N ALA A 52 -8.38 13.11 -3.46
CA ALA A 52 -7.62 13.94 -4.39
C ALA A 52 -7.95 13.64 -5.87
N PHE A 53 -8.13 12.37 -6.23
CA PHE A 53 -8.56 11.97 -7.57
C PHE A 53 -9.95 12.52 -7.92
N LEU A 54 -10.92 12.36 -7.01
CA LEU A 54 -12.35 12.46 -7.33
C LEU A 54 -13.01 13.79 -6.97
N THR A 55 -12.39 14.64 -6.15
CA THR A 55 -13.03 15.91 -5.75
C THR A 55 -13.21 16.85 -6.95
N ASP A 56 -14.43 17.32 -7.14
CA ASP A 56 -14.83 18.32 -8.14
C ASP A 56 -14.79 19.75 -7.56
N LYS A 57 -14.69 19.90 -6.24
CA LYS A 57 -14.66 21.19 -5.53
C LYS A 57 -13.28 21.85 -5.53
N GLY A 58 -12.29 21.22 -6.14
CA GLY A 58 -10.90 21.67 -6.13
C GLY A 58 -10.16 21.33 -4.84
N TYR A 59 -9.05 22.04 -4.61
CA TYR A 59 -8.10 21.78 -3.54
C TYR A 59 -8.63 22.25 -2.18
N SER A 60 -8.88 21.30 -1.27
CA SER A 60 -9.50 21.54 0.04
C SER A 60 -8.48 21.79 1.16
N GLU A 61 -8.94 22.37 2.27
CA GLU A 61 -8.14 22.51 3.48
C GLU A 61 -7.68 21.15 4.02
N THR A 62 -8.55 20.13 3.96
CA THR A 62 -8.20 18.74 4.31
C THR A 62 -7.04 18.24 3.46
N LEU A 63 -7.15 18.33 2.13
CA LEU A 63 -6.09 17.86 1.23
C LEU A 63 -4.78 18.63 1.44
N SER A 64 -4.86 19.92 1.80
CA SER A 64 -3.67 20.74 2.07
C SER A 64 -2.84 20.28 3.27
N GLN A 65 -3.43 19.47 4.16
CA GLN A 65 -2.71 18.85 5.27
C GLN A 65 -1.88 17.64 4.84
N TYR A 66 -2.14 17.07 3.66
CA TYR A 66 -1.55 15.83 3.19
C TYR A 66 -0.73 15.94 1.90
N MET A 67 -0.97 16.96 1.07
CA MET A 67 -0.24 17.14 -0.19
C MET A 67 -0.24 18.61 -0.62
N PRO A 68 0.76 19.09 -1.38
CA PRO A 68 0.75 20.43 -1.95
C PRO A 68 -0.20 20.50 -3.16
N TYR A 69 -0.61 21.72 -3.50
CA TYR A 69 -1.50 21.97 -4.65
C TYR A 69 -0.98 21.36 -5.97
N GLU A 70 0.34 21.34 -6.18
CA GLU A 70 0.91 20.78 -7.41
C GLU A 70 0.74 19.26 -7.52
N VAL A 71 0.86 18.54 -6.40
CA VAL A 71 0.59 17.10 -6.35
C VAL A 71 -0.90 16.84 -6.55
N PHE A 72 -1.76 17.63 -5.90
CA PHE A 72 -3.20 17.58 -6.11
C PHE A 72 -3.56 17.76 -7.59
N ARG A 73 -3.04 18.81 -8.23
CA ARG A 73 -3.33 19.13 -9.64
C ARG A 73 -2.93 18.01 -10.60
N LYS A 74 -1.81 17.32 -10.34
CA LYS A 74 -1.37 16.17 -11.14
C LYS A 74 -2.21 14.89 -10.90
N THR A 75 -2.82 14.79 -9.73
CA THR A 75 -3.61 13.62 -9.31
C THR A 75 -5.08 13.74 -9.74
N ASN A 76 -5.64 14.95 -9.64
CA ASN A 76 -7.06 15.19 -9.81
C ASN A 76 -7.51 15.04 -11.28
N ILE A 77 -8.59 14.30 -11.48
CA ILE A 77 -9.05 13.93 -12.84
C ILE A 77 -9.57 15.13 -13.64
N TYR A 78 -10.13 16.14 -12.96
CA TYR A 78 -10.65 17.34 -13.60
C TYR A 78 -9.53 18.30 -14.03
N HIS A 79 -8.31 18.09 -13.55
CA HIS A 79 -7.11 18.79 -14.01
C HIS A 79 -6.30 18.00 -15.03
N THR A 80 -6.31 16.66 -14.94
CA THR A 80 -5.52 15.78 -15.81
C THR A 80 -6.20 15.48 -17.15
N TYR A 81 -7.54 15.39 -17.16
CA TYR A 81 -8.31 15.11 -18.37
C TYR A 81 -9.05 16.36 -18.85
N ALA A 82 -9.12 16.54 -20.17
CA ALA A 82 -9.82 17.65 -20.80
C ALA A 82 -11.34 17.42 -20.82
N LEU A 83 -11.94 17.31 -19.63
CA LEU A 83 -13.35 16.97 -19.44
C LEU A 83 -14.31 18.06 -19.95
N GLU A 84 -13.81 19.28 -20.19
CA GLU A 84 -14.57 20.39 -20.76
C GLU A 84 -15.12 20.13 -22.17
N TYR A 85 -14.57 19.14 -22.89
CA TYR A 85 -15.04 18.75 -24.22
C TYR A 85 -16.13 17.66 -24.20
N TYR A 86 -16.59 17.24 -23.02
CA TYR A 86 -17.53 16.13 -22.83
C TYR A 86 -18.76 16.54 -22.00
N ASP A 87 -19.87 15.84 -22.20
CA ASP A 87 -21.15 16.16 -21.56
C ASP A 87 -21.29 15.48 -20.19
N GLY A 88 -21.28 16.27 -19.11
CA GLY A 88 -21.59 15.77 -17.77
C GLY A 88 -23.06 15.31 -17.59
N PRO A 89 -23.39 14.59 -16.50
CA PRO A 89 -22.49 14.16 -15.43
C PRO A 89 -21.57 13.01 -15.86
N PHE A 90 -20.39 12.94 -15.26
CA PHE A 90 -19.40 11.90 -15.54
C PHE A 90 -19.63 10.66 -14.66
N GLN A 91 -19.53 9.49 -15.28
CA GLN A 91 -19.41 8.21 -14.57
C GLN A 91 -17.94 7.88 -14.43
N ILE A 92 -17.46 7.76 -13.19
CA ILE A 92 -16.05 7.52 -12.89
C ILE A 92 -15.93 6.19 -12.19
N ASP A 93 -15.21 5.27 -12.83
CA ASP A 93 -14.77 4.01 -12.23
C ASP A 93 -13.30 4.15 -11.87
N LEU A 94 -12.99 4.16 -10.58
CA LEU A 94 -11.66 4.34 -10.03
C LEU A 94 -11.32 3.17 -9.10
N ASP A 95 -10.27 2.45 -9.48
CA ASP A 95 -9.64 1.42 -8.67
C ASP A 95 -8.21 1.83 -8.28
N LEU A 96 -7.90 1.68 -7.00
CA LEU A 96 -6.64 2.04 -6.38
C LEU A 96 -6.23 0.91 -5.45
N ASP A 97 -5.09 0.28 -5.75
CA ASP A 97 -4.52 -0.75 -4.89
C ASP A 97 -3.06 -0.42 -4.56
N GLU A 98 -2.73 -0.44 -3.27
CA GLU A 98 -1.35 -0.21 -2.84
C GLU A 98 -0.54 -1.47 -3.11
N VAL A 99 0.43 -1.35 -4.01
CA VAL A 99 1.28 -2.48 -4.42
C VAL A 99 2.44 -2.68 -3.45
N SER A 100 3.09 -1.59 -3.04
CA SER A 100 4.28 -1.66 -2.19
C SER A 100 4.64 -0.33 -1.57
N GLN A 101 5.34 -0.38 -0.43
CA GLN A 101 6.04 0.75 0.16
C GLN A 101 7.53 0.44 0.27
N SER A 102 8.38 1.42 0.02
CA SER A 102 9.83 1.35 0.24
C SER A 102 10.33 2.62 0.90
N TYR A 103 11.32 2.47 1.78
CA TYR A 103 11.95 3.59 2.47
C TYR A 103 13.39 3.78 2.00
N SER A 104 13.74 5.00 1.59
CA SER A 104 15.09 5.37 1.16
C SER A 104 15.29 6.87 1.30
N ASN A 105 16.48 7.29 1.75
CA ASN A 105 16.84 8.71 1.88
C ASN A 105 15.80 9.53 2.66
N GLU A 106 15.28 8.98 3.77
CA GLU A 106 14.27 9.63 4.62
C GLU A 106 12.91 9.86 3.94
N LEU A 107 12.68 9.20 2.80
CA LEU A 107 11.44 9.28 2.03
C LEU A 107 10.82 7.89 1.90
N ILE A 108 9.49 7.87 1.94
CA ILE A 108 8.68 6.68 1.71
C ILE A 108 8.12 6.77 0.29
N SER A 109 8.50 5.85 -0.59
CA SER A 109 7.86 5.68 -1.89
C SER A 109 6.72 4.68 -1.78
N ILE A 110 5.52 5.10 -2.13
CA ILE A 110 4.33 4.25 -2.17
C ILE A 110 3.91 4.06 -3.62
N LYS A 111 3.98 2.83 -4.10
CA LYS A 111 3.54 2.46 -5.45
C LYS A 111 2.10 2.00 -5.38
N VAL A 112 1.24 2.66 -6.15
CA VAL A 112 -0.19 2.37 -6.25
C VAL A 112 -0.48 1.92 -7.67
N SER A 113 -1.13 0.77 -7.82
CA SER A 113 -1.75 0.38 -9.09
C SER A 113 -3.03 1.20 -9.24
N HIS A 114 -3.14 1.98 -10.31
CA HIS A 114 -4.34 2.74 -10.60
C HIS A 114 -5.00 2.26 -11.89
N SER A 115 -6.33 2.20 -11.87
CA SER A 115 -7.16 2.03 -13.06
C SER A 115 -8.29 3.03 -12.98
N ILE A 116 -8.37 3.92 -13.97
CA ILE A 116 -9.45 4.89 -14.09
C ILE A 116 -10.11 4.79 -15.44
N ILE A 117 -11.45 4.81 -15.44
CA ILE A 117 -12.29 4.95 -16.63
C ILE A 117 -13.28 6.07 -16.36
N ILE A 118 -13.34 7.04 -17.26
CA ILE A 118 -14.24 8.18 -17.18
C ILE A 118 -15.14 8.14 -18.41
N LYS A 119 -16.44 8.07 -18.17
CA LYS A 119 -17.45 8.14 -19.24
C LYS A 119 -18.32 9.37 -19.07
N ASP A 120 -18.74 9.94 -20.20
CA ASP A 120 -19.70 11.03 -20.24
C ASP A 120 -21.15 10.51 -20.08
N SER A 121 -22.12 11.43 -20.05
CA SER A 121 -23.55 11.11 -19.93
C SER A 121 -24.12 10.29 -21.09
N LYS A 122 -23.40 10.18 -22.21
CA LYS A 122 -23.76 9.43 -23.41
C LYS A 122 -22.97 8.10 -23.54
N ASP A 123 -22.27 7.70 -22.47
CA ASP A 123 -21.42 6.50 -22.41
C ASP A 123 -20.15 6.56 -23.29
N ASN A 124 -19.77 7.75 -23.79
CA ASN A 124 -18.51 7.93 -24.51
C ASN A 124 -17.33 7.94 -23.54
N LEU A 125 -16.19 7.39 -23.96
CA LEU A 125 -14.95 7.46 -23.19
C LEU A 125 -14.39 8.89 -23.19
N ALA A 126 -14.47 9.55 -22.04
CA ALA A 126 -13.95 10.90 -21.81
C ALA A 126 -12.48 10.88 -21.33
N GLY A 127 -12.06 9.79 -20.72
CA GLY A 127 -10.69 9.63 -20.24
C GLY A 127 -10.48 8.29 -19.57
N GLY A 128 -9.22 7.96 -19.34
CA GLY A 128 -8.85 6.75 -18.64
C GLY A 128 -7.35 6.55 -18.58
N SER A 129 -6.90 5.74 -17.65
CA SER A 129 -5.50 5.32 -17.54
C SER A 129 -5.44 4.04 -16.72
N ARG A 130 -4.56 3.12 -17.12
CA ARG A 130 -4.22 1.94 -16.33
C ARG A 130 -2.70 1.85 -16.29
N ALA A 131 -2.12 2.40 -15.25
CA ALA A 131 -0.69 2.39 -15.00
C ALA A 131 -0.47 2.42 -13.49
N PRO A 132 0.74 2.15 -12.98
CA PRO A 132 1.05 2.47 -11.60
C PRO A 132 1.38 3.96 -11.47
N ILE A 133 1.04 4.54 -10.33
CA ILE A 133 1.48 5.85 -9.88
C ILE A 133 2.31 5.69 -8.61
N THR A 134 3.42 6.41 -8.51
CA THR A 134 4.27 6.43 -7.33
C THR A 134 4.08 7.76 -6.61
N PHE A 135 3.77 7.69 -5.32
CA PHE A 135 3.74 8.84 -4.42
C PHE A 135 4.99 8.82 -3.54
N THR A 136 5.68 9.96 -3.47
CA THR A 136 6.79 10.16 -2.54
C THR A 136 6.26 10.90 -1.32
N VAL A 137 6.50 10.33 -0.15
CA VAL A 137 5.98 10.82 1.12
C VAL A 137 7.13 11.09 2.08
N GLN A 138 7.02 12.19 2.80
CA GLN A 138 7.94 12.58 3.87
C GLN A 138 7.20 12.55 5.20
N GLU A 139 7.81 11.97 6.24
CA GLU A 139 7.31 12.14 7.61
C GLU A 139 7.55 13.57 8.08
N LYS A 140 6.52 14.20 8.63
CA LYS A 140 6.55 15.56 9.15
C LYS A 140 5.69 15.65 10.41
N ASN A 141 6.30 16.05 11.53
CA ASN A 141 5.62 16.30 12.80
C ASN A 141 4.70 15.15 13.26
N ASN A 142 5.21 13.91 13.29
CA ASN A 142 4.45 12.71 13.65
C ASN A 142 3.26 12.40 12.71
N SER A 143 3.23 13.02 11.54
CA SER A 143 2.32 12.70 10.43
C SER A 143 3.14 12.48 9.16
N TRP A 144 2.47 12.27 8.05
CA TRP A 144 3.08 12.10 6.74
C TRP A 144 2.51 13.12 5.75
N TYR A 145 3.33 13.49 4.76
CA TYR A 145 2.97 14.49 3.76
C TYR A 145 3.51 14.07 2.39
N ILE A 146 2.64 13.99 1.39
CA ILE A 146 2.99 13.65 0.01
C ILE A 146 3.66 14.86 -0.60
N ILE A 147 4.89 14.69 -1.09
CA ILE A 147 5.67 15.78 -1.69
C ILE A 147 5.74 15.68 -3.22
N GLU A 148 5.53 14.49 -3.77
CA GLU A 148 5.62 14.24 -5.20
C GLU A 148 4.69 13.11 -5.64
N CYS A 149 4.19 13.20 -6.87
CA CYS A 149 3.57 12.08 -7.57
C CYS A 149 4.18 11.96 -8.97
N SER A 150 4.50 10.73 -9.39
CA SER A 150 5.03 10.43 -10.71
C SER A 150 4.45 9.14 -11.27
N GLN A 151 4.18 9.14 -12.57
CA GLN A 151 3.92 7.92 -13.33
C GLN A 151 5.23 7.49 -14.00
N PRO A 152 5.48 6.18 -14.17
CA PRO A 152 6.63 5.75 -14.95
C PRO A 152 6.51 6.26 -16.39
N ALA A 153 7.64 6.72 -16.93
CA ALA A 153 7.78 7.20 -18.30
C ALA A 153 7.60 6.07 -19.33
#